data_AF-A0A9W4RW06-F1
#
_entry.id   AF-A0A9W4RW06-F1
#
_cell.length_a   1.000
_cell.length_b   1.000
_cell.length_c   1.000
_cell.angle_alpha   90.00
_cell.angle_beta   90.00
_cell.angle_gamma   90.00
#
_symmetry.space_group_name_H-M   'P 1'
#
loop_
_entity.id
_entity.type
_entity.pdbx_description
1 polymer ?
#
loop_
_entity_poly.entity_id
_entity_poly.type
_entity_poly.pdbx_seq_one_letter_code
_entity_poly.pdbx_strand_id
1 'polypeptide(L)'
;MATNNMHNLTTLIKRLEAATARLEDIASSTIELPQAVPSLNQSVATPPSASNASLPAPPPPQAAAAPQAPPEPVPESIEEFDQLLATTVEKYVKISKQLGGLIADQAAKVLQGFQAQRHFLLITTKAKKPDLNGAEMAVYQDLLKPINEALVAVSNIKESNRGSPVFVQLSAVAEGSMVLAWVTVDNRPYKHVDDSLGSAQFFGNRVLKEQKDKDAQQVEWVNAFYQVFRDLADYVKQHFPNGIPWNPKGQPAQEVAKSLTASATA
;
A
#
# COMPACT_ATOMS: atom_id res chain seq x y z
N MET A 1 -6.20 36.89 -33.15
CA MET A 1 -6.05 36.70 -31.69
C MET A 1 -5.00 35.63 -31.41
N ALA A 2 -3.70 35.97 -31.48
CA ALA A 2 -2.60 35.02 -31.21
C ALA A 2 -1.39 35.71 -30.55
N THR A 3 -1.19 37.00 -30.84
CA THR A 3 -0.12 37.84 -30.26
C THR A 3 -0.28 38.12 -28.76
N ASN A 4 -1.51 38.17 -28.23
CA ASN A 4 -1.75 38.39 -26.78
C ASN A 4 -1.34 37.21 -25.90
N ASN A 5 -1.46 35.96 -26.40
CA ASN A 5 -1.10 34.77 -25.62
C ASN A 5 0.42 34.64 -25.44
N MET A 6 1.19 35.06 -26.45
CA MET A 6 2.65 34.98 -26.42
C MET A 6 3.27 36.01 -25.46
N HIS A 7 2.69 37.21 -25.36
CA HIS A 7 3.12 38.21 -24.37
C HIS A 7 2.84 37.78 -22.92
N ASN A 8 1.76 37.02 -22.69
CA ASN A 8 1.42 36.52 -21.36
C ASN A 8 2.44 35.46 -20.89
N LEU A 9 2.83 34.55 -21.78
CA LEU A 9 3.79 33.49 -21.48
C LEU A 9 5.18 34.04 -21.16
N THR A 10 5.68 35.01 -21.93
CA THR A 10 6.99 35.64 -21.67
C THR A 10 7.01 36.40 -20.35
N THR A 11 5.86 36.94 -19.94
CA THR A 11 5.72 37.64 -18.64
C THR A 11 5.69 36.65 -17.47
N LEU A 12 5.04 35.50 -17.63
CA LEU A 12 5.06 34.42 -16.64
C LEU A 12 6.48 33.86 -16.45
N ILE A 13 7.21 33.62 -17.53
CA ILE A 13 8.58 33.09 -17.48
C ILE A 13 9.50 34.04 -16.71
N LYS A 14 9.46 35.35 -17.03
CA LYS A 14 10.27 36.36 -16.31
C LYS A 14 9.91 36.48 -14.82
N ARG A 15 8.64 36.28 -14.45
CA ARG A 15 8.22 36.26 -13.04
C ARG A 15 8.70 35.01 -12.32
N LEU A 16 8.74 33.87 -13.00
CA LEU A 16 9.25 32.61 -12.46
C LEU A 16 10.75 32.69 -12.19
N GLU A 17 11.53 33.22 -13.13
CA GLU A 17 12.98 33.41 -12.94
C GLU A 17 13.30 34.37 -11.79
N ALA A 18 12.53 35.45 -11.63
CA ALA A 18 12.68 36.39 -10.52
C ALA A 18 12.30 35.80 -9.15
N ALA A 19 11.37 34.83 -9.13
CA ALA A 19 10.97 34.14 -7.90
C ALA A 19 12.03 33.11 -7.46
N THR A 20 12.67 32.41 -8.40
CA THR A 20 13.74 31.45 -8.10
C THR A 20 15.00 32.15 -7.58
N ALA A 21 15.36 33.31 -8.15
CA ALA A 21 16.51 34.10 -7.70
C ALA A 21 16.38 34.61 -6.24
N ARG A 22 15.15 34.89 -5.78
CA ARG A 22 14.91 35.28 -4.37
C ARG A 22 14.99 34.12 -3.38
N LEU A 23 14.77 32.89 -3.83
CA LEU A 23 14.85 31.69 -2.98
C LEU A 23 16.30 31.29 -2.69
N GLU A 24 17.21 31.54 -3.64
CA GLU A 24 18.65 31.26 -3.49
C GLU A 24 19.37 32.29 -2.57
N ASP A 25 18.90 33.54 -2.55
CA ASP A 25 19.45 34.61 -1.68
C ASP A 25 19.07 34.43 -0.19
N ILE A 26 17.88 33.88 0.08
CA ILE A 26 17.42 33.57 1.45
C ILE A 26 18.10 32.31 2.00
N ALA A 27 18.44 31.35 1.13
CA ALA A 27 19.14 30.13 1.53
C ALA A 27 20.61 30.37 1.93
N SER A 28 21.23 31.45 1.43
CA SER A 28 22.64 31.77 1.70
C SER A 28 22.88 32.57 2.98
N SER A 29 21.83 33.07 3.65
CA SER A 29 21.95 34.00 4.79
C SER A 29 21.62 33.41 6.17
N THR A 30 21.34 32.10 6.29
CA THR A 30 20.84 31.51 7.55
C THR A 30 21.69 30.38 8.13
N ILE A 31 23.00 30.37 7.88
CA ILE A 31 23.92 29.44 8.56
C ILE A 31 25.14 30.23 9.03
N GLU A 32 25.15 30.64 10.31
CA GLU A 32 26.31 30.58 11.21
C GLU A 32 25.97 31.10 12.62
N LEU A 33 26.39 30.34 13.64
CA LEU A 33 26.32 30.59 15.08
C LEU A 33 27.63 29.99 15.68
N PRO A 34 28.08 30.37 16.89
CA PRO A 34 29.00 31.48 17.18
C PRO A 34 30.35 31.00 17.79
N GLN A 35 31.40 31.83 17.76
CA GLN A 35 32.55 31.67 18.67
C GLN A 35 33.26 32.98 19.06
N ALA A 36 33.72 32.97 20.32
CA ALA A 36 34.86 33.68 20.91
C ALA A 36 34.66 35.04 21.64
N VAL A 37 34.93 34.99 22.96
CA VAL A 37 35.38 36.09 23.85
C VAL A 37 36.92 36.23 23.76
N PRO A 38 37.53 37.41 24.02
CA PRO A 38 38.01 37.72 25.39
C PRO A 38 38.03 39.21 25.84
N SER A 39 37.80 39.38 27.15
CA SER A 39 38.44 40.29 28.14
C SER A 39 38.46 41.83 28.00
N LEU A 40 38.04 42.52 29.07
CA LEU A 40 38.86 43.45 29.90
C LEU A 40 38.13 43.97 31.16
N ASN A 41 38.74 43.71 32.33
CA ASN A 41 38.89 44.53 33.55
C ASN A 41 37.75 45.42 34.12
N GLN A 42 37.27 45.11 35.34
CA GLN A 42 37.73 45.75 36.60
C GLN A 42 36.98 45.23 37.84
N SER A 43 37.67 45.28 38.99
CA SER A 43 37.31 44.70 40.28
C SER A 43 37.12 45.80 41.32
N VAL A 44 36.08 45.74 42.17
CA VAL A 44 36.01 46.34 43.52
C VAL A 44 35.08 45.49 44.41
N ALA A 45 35.38 45.45 45.71
CA ALA A 45 35.03 44.41 46.69
C ALA A 45 33.89 44.75 47.71
N THR A 46 33.22 43.68 48.21
CA THR A 46 32.72 43.37 49.60
C THR A 46 31.69 44.25 50.36
N PRO A 47 30.92 43.74 51.38
CA PRO A 47 30.56 42.35 51.80
C PRO A 47 29.04 42.18 52.18
N PRO A 48 28.56 41.30 53.11
CA PRO A 48 27.59 40.23 52.79
C PRO A 48 26.21 40.38 53.48
N SER A 49 25.22 39.59 53.05
CA SER A 49 24.04 39.30 53.90
C SER A 49 23.45 37.91 53.65
N ALA A 50 23.50 37.14 54.74
CA ALA A 50 22.71 36.00 55.19
C ALA A 50 21.91 35.16 54.17
N SER A 51 22.38 33.91 54.04
CA SER A 51 21.63 32.66 54.19
C SER A 51 20.10 32.70 54.06
N ASN A 52 19.58 32.06 53.02
CA ASN A 52 18.40 31.21 53.15
C ASN A 52 18.51 30.02 52.18
N ALA A 53 18.54 28.82 52.76
CA ALA A 53 18.53 27.56 52.04
C ALA A 53 17.12 27.31 51.50
N SER A 54 16.98 27.18 50.18
CA SER A 54 15.76 26.70 49.53
C SER A 54 16.05 25.34 48.88
N LEU A 55 15.25 24.35 49.28
CA LEU A 55 15.24 22.97 48.78
C LEU A 55 14.94 22.91 47.27
N PRO A 56 15.38 21.85 46.55
CA PRO A 56 15.03 21.66 45.14
C PRO A 56 13.55 21.30 44.97
N ALA A 57 12.90 21.90 43.98
CA ALA A 57 11.51 21.64 43.60
C ALA A 57 11.34 20.23 42.97
N PRO A 58 10.18 19.57 43.15
CA PRO A 58 9.90 18.27 42.55
C PRO A 58 9.67 18.40 41.03
N PRO A 59 9.88 17.32 40.25
CA PRO A 59 9.66 17.35 38.80
C PRO A 59 8.16 17.50 38.48
N PRO A 60 7.81 18.08 37.31
CA PRO A 60 6.41 18.24 36.91
C PRO A 60 5.76 16.86 36.69
N PRO A 61 4.44 16.74 36.89
CA PRO A 61 3.72 15.48 36.67
C PRO A 61 3.88 15.02 35.22
N GLN A 62 4.31 13.79 35.01
CA GLN A 62 4.16 13.12 33.72
C GLN A 62 2.70 13.21 33.30
N ALA A 63 2.47 13.77 32.11
CA ALA A 63 1.17 13.72 31.46
C ALA A 63 0.76 12.25 31.38
N ALA A 64 -0.30 11.89 32.11
CA ALA A 64 -0.90 10.58 32.03
C ALA A 64 -1.23 10.30 30.56
N ALA A 65 -0.75 9.18 30.04
CA ALA A 65 -1.12 8.70 28.71
C ALA A 65 -2.65 8.69 28.62
N ALA A 66 -3.20 9.37 27.62
CA ALA A 66 -4.63 9.36 27.37
C ALA A 66 -5.12 7.90 27.26
N PRO A 67 -6.28 7.56 27.85
CA PRO A 67 -6.83 6.21 27.75
C PRO A 67 -6.89 5.79 26.28
N GLN A 68 -6.24 4.67 25.94
CA GLN A 68 -6.37 4.05 24.62
C GLN A 68 -7.85 3.78 24.39
N ALA A 69 -8.41 4.40 23.34
CA ALA A 69 -9.77 4.13 22.92
C ALA A 69 -9.92 2.62 22.67
N PRO A 70 -11.09 2.02 22.98
CA PRO A 70 -11.36 0.62 22.66
C PRO A 70 -11.01 0.32 21.19
N PRO A 71 -10.44 -0.85 20.88
CA PRO A 71 -10.14 -1.20 19.50
C PRO A 71 -11.41 -1.08 18.67
N GLU A 72 -11.37 -0.21 17.66
CA GLU A 72 -12.47 -0.10 16.70
C GLU A 72 -12.70 -1.48 16.07
N PRO A 73 -13.95 -1.96 16.01
CA PRO A 73 -14.26 -3.21 15.34
C PRO A 73 -13.82 -3.13 13.87
N VAL A 74 -13.31 -4.24 13.35
CA VAL A 74 -12.91 -4.36 11.95
C VAL A 74 -14.16 -4.19 11.08
N PRO A 75 -14.15 -3.38 10.01
CA PRO A 75 -15.32 -3.21 9.15
C PRO A 75 -15.75 -4.55 8.53
N GLU A 76 -17.07 -4.75 8.35
CA GLU A 76 -17.66 -5.96 7.77
C GLU A 76 -17.03 -6.36 6.43
N SER A 77 -16.74 -5.40 5.56
CA SER A 77 -16.05 -5.67 4.29
C SER A 77 -14.67 -6.30 4.49
N ILE A 78 -13.95 -5.92 5.52
CA ILE A 78 -12.65 -6.50 5.83
C ILE A 78 -12.81 -7.91 6.44
N GLU A 79 -13.81 -8.12 7.30
CA GLU A 79 -14.12 -9.44 7.87
C GLU A 79 -14.53 -10.44 6.78
N GLU A 80 -15.38 -10.03 5.84
CA GLU A 80 -15.77 -10.87 4.70
C GLU A 80 -14.59 -11.15 3.76
N PHE A 81 -13.66 -10.20 3.58
CA PHE A 81 -12.44 -10.47 2.85
C PHE A 81 -11.55 -11.48 3.57
N ASP A 82 -11.40 -11.36 4.89
CA ASP A 82 -10.65 -12.30 5.72
C ASP A 82 -11.28 -13.71 5.61
N GLN A 83 -12.61 -13.81 5.55
CA GLN A 83 -13.31 -15.07 5.29
C GLN A 83 -13.05 -15.62 3.87
N LEU A 84 -13.02 -14.77 2.85
CA LEU A 84 -12.66 -15.16 1.48
C LEU A 84 -11.22 -15.71 1.41
N LEU A 85 -10.29 -15.12 2.17
CA LEU A 85 -8.92 -15.63 2.29
C LEU A 85 -8.89 -17.02 2.96
N ALA A 86 -9.57 -17.18 4.09
CA ALA A 86 -9.59 -18.40 4.89
C ALA A 86 -10.39 -19.56 4.26
N THR A 87 -11.19 -19.28 3.22
CA THR A 87 -12.01 -20.29 2.55
C THR A 87 -11.51 -20.57 1.14
N THR A 88 -11.89 -19.74 0.18
CA THR A 88 -11.72 -20.04 -1.24
C THR A 88 -10.27 -19.89 -1.68
N VAL A 89 -9.57 -18.84 -1.22
CA VAL A 89 -8.15 -18.65 -1.53
C VAL A 89 -7.31 -19.72 -0.84
N GLU A 90 -7.55 -19.99 0.45
CA GLU A 90 -6.83 -21.04 1.17
C GLU A 90 -7.03 -22.43 0.55
N LYS A 91 -8.24 -22.76 0.11
CA LYS A 91 -8.50 -24.02 -0.61
C LYS A 91 -7.64 -24.14 -1.87
N TYR A 92 -7.62 -23.11 -2.71
CA TYR A 92 -6.76 -23.08 -3.91
C TYR A 92 -5.28 -23.26 -3.55
N VAL A 93 -4.79 -22.53 -2.55
CA VAL A 93 -3.39 -22.61 -2.10
C VAL A 93 -3.06 -24.00 -1.54
N LYS A 94 -3.96 -24.60 -0.77
CA LYS A 94 -3.79 -25.93 -0.20
C LYS A 94 -3.64 -27.00 -1.28
N ILE A 95 -4.52 -26.99 -2.28
CA ILE A 95 -4.42 -27.93 -3.42
C ILE A 95 -3.13 -27.67 -4.21
N SER A 96 -2.76 -26.40 -4.40
CA SER A 96 -1.50 -26.02 -5.07
C SER A 96 -0.28 -26.57 -4.33
N LYS A 97 -0.26 -26.50 -2.99
CA LYS A 97 0.80 -27.08 -2.15
C LYS A 97 0.87 -28.60 -2.28
N GLN A 98 -0.28 -29.28 -2.40
CA GLN A 98 -0.33 -30.73 -2.61
C GLN A 98 0.20 -31.12 -4.00
N LEU A 99 -0.02 -30.31 -5.03
CA LEU A 99 0.57 -30.51 -6.36
C LEU A 99 2.09 -30.23 -6.37
N GLY A 100 2.53 -29.28 -5.54
CA GLY A 100 3.94 -28.99 -5.32
C GLY A 100 4.64 -28.23 -6.46
N GLY A 101 5.96 -28.13 -6.34
CA GLY A 101 6.83 -27.48 -7.34
C GLY A 101 6.40 -26.05 -7.69
N LEU A 102 6.54 -25.70 -8.97
CA LEU A 102 6.25 -24.35 -9.48
C LEU A 102 4.78 -23.93 -9.28
N ILE A 103 3.84 -24.89 -9.22
CA ILE A 103 2.42 -24.59 -8.96
C ILE A 103 2.25 -24.06 -7.53
N ALA A 104 2.87 -24.74 -6.56
CA ALA A 104 2.85 -24.29 -5.16
C ALA A 104 3.53 -22.93 -4.98
N ASP A 105 4.69 -22.74 -5.62
CA ASP A 105 5.45 -21.49 -5.55
C ASP A 105 4.66 -20.31 -6.11
N GLN A 106 4.02 -20.49 -7.27
CA GLN A 106 3.22 -19.44 -7.90
C GLN A 106 1.95 -19.13 -7.09
N ALA A 107 1.26 -20.15 -6.56
CA ALA A 107 0.09 -19.95 -5.71
C ALA A 107 0.43 -19.21 -4.41
N ALA A 108 1.63 -19.41 -3.85
CA ALA A 108 2.09 -18.65 -2.70
C ALA A 108 2.24 -17.15 -3.01
N LYS A 109 2.65 -16.79 -4.24
CA LYS A 109 2.71 -15.38 -4.67
C LYS A 109 1.33 -14.78 -4.88
N VAL A 110 0.37 -15.55 -5.41
CA VAL A 110 -1.04 -15.13 -5.48
C VAL A 110 -1.58 -14.83 -4.08
N LEU A 111 -1.35 -15.71 -3.10
CA LEU A 111 -1.75 -15.49 -1.71
C LEU A 111 -1.12 -14.22 -1.12
N GLN A 112 0.17 -13.98 -1.37
CA GLN A 112 0.84 -12.75 -0.94
C GLN A 112 0.15 -11.50 -1.53
N GLY A 113 -0.26 -11.55 -2.79
CA GLY A 113 -1.03 -10.46 -3.43
C GLY A 113 -2.37 -10.21 -2.74
N PHE A 114 -3.12 -11.26 -2.41
CA PHE A 114 -4.38 -11.15 -1.68
C PHE A 114 -4.19 -10.62 -0.25
N GLN A 115 -3.14 -11.05 0.46
CA GLN A 115 -2.80 -10.51 1.78
C GLN A 115 -2.43 -9.02 1.72
N ALA A 116 -1.69 -8.62 0.69
CA ALA A 116 -1.38 -7.21 0.42
C ALA A 116 -2.64 -6.39 0.13
N GLN A 117 -3.60 -6.94 -0.63
CA GLN A 117 -4.90 -6.31 -0.84
C GLN A 117 -5.66 -6.11 0.47
N ARG A 118 -5.69 -7.12 1.34
CA ARG A 118 -6.29 -6.98 2.68
C ARG A 118 -5.70 -5.79 3.41
N HIS A 119 -4.38 -5.71 3.47
CA HIS A 119 -3.69 -4.61 4.15
C HIS A 119 -4.04 -3.25 3.54
N PHE A 120 -4.04 -3.15 2.20
CA PHE A 120 -4.47 -1.95 1.46
C PHE A 120 -5.90 -1.55 1.79
N LEU A 121 -6.86 -2.48 1.76
CA LEU A 121 -8.26 -2.22 2.08
C LEU A 121 -8.42 -1.73 3.53
N LEU A 122 -7.71 -2.32 4.49
CA LEU A 122 -7.74 -1.83 5.87
C LEU A 122 -7.24 -0.39 5.96
N ILE A 123 -6.18 -0.03 5.24
CA ILE A 123 -5.68 1.36 5.20
C ILE A 123 -6.78 2.30 4.71
N THR A 124 -7.51 1.96 3.64
CA THR A 124 -8.52 2.87 3.07
C THR A 124 -9.68 3.15 4.03
N THR A 125 -9.99 2.22 4.95
CA THR A 125 -11.00 2.43 5.99
C THR A 125 -10.60 3.47 7.05
N LYS A 126 -9.29 3.71 7.21
CA LYS A 126 -8.72 4.61 8.23
C LYS A 126 -8.09 5.87 7.66
N ALA A 127 -7.80 5.90 6.36
CA ALA A 127 -7.06 6.96 5.70
C ALA A 127 -7.92 7.82 4.76
N LYS A 128 -7.52 9.09 4.59
CA LYS A 128 -7.95 9.92 3.46
C LYS A 128 -7.31 9.43 2.15
N LYS A 129 -8.02 9.51 1.03
CA LYS A 129 -7.47 9.19 -0.30
C LYS A 129 -6.29 10.13 -0.61
N PRO A 130 -5.10 9.61 -0.95
CA PRO A 130 -4.00 10.43 -1.43
C PRO A 130 -4.40 11.26 -2.66
N ASP A 131 -3.92 12.50 -2.77
CA ASP A 131 -4.06 13.27 -4.02
C ASP A 131 -3.25 12.63 -5.15
N LEU A 132 -3.96 12.06 -6.13
CA LEU A 132 -3.38 11.36 -7.27
C LEU A 132 -2.83 12.30 -8.36
N ASN A 133 -3.08 13.61 -8.26
CA ASN A 133 -2.57 14.61 -9.21
C ASN A 133 -1.39 15.41 -8.65
N GLY A 134 -0.96 15.12 -7.43
CA GLY A 134 0.04 15.88 -6.70
C GLY A 134 1.16 15.03 -6.11
N ALA A 135 1.83 15.57 -5.10
CA ALA A 135 2.96 14.92 -4.44
C ALA A 135 2.57 13.62 -3.70
N GLU A 136 1.30 13.46 -3.33
CA GLU A 136 0.80 12.25 -2.63
C GLU A 136 0.59 11.05 -3.58
N MET A 137 0.78 11.20 -4.89
CA MET A 137 0.73 10.08 -5.85
C MET A 137 1.78 9.01 -5.53
N ALA A 138 2.98 9.42 -5.09
CA ALA A 138 4.02 8.49 -4.66
C ALA A 138 3.56 7.63 -3.47
N VAL A 139 2.82 8.22 -2.52
CA VAL A 139 2.24 7.50 -1.40
C VAL A 139 1.26 6.44 -1.90
N TYR A 140 0.38 6.79 -2.84
CA TYR A 140 -0.55 5.82 -3.42
C TYR A 140 0.18 4.65 -4.13
N GLN A 141 1.25 4.96 -4.88
CA GLN A 141 2.09 3.94 -5.51
C GLN A 141 2.78 3.03 -4.48
N ASP A 142 3.28 3.59 -3.38
CA ASP A 142 3.89 2.83 -2.30
C ASP A 142 2.89 1.88 -1.62
N LEU A 143 1.63 2.30 -1.47
CA LEU A 143 0.57 1.45 -0.92
C LEU A 143 0.23 0.27 -1.84
N LEU A 144 0.32 0.45 -3.16
CA LEU A 144 0.07 -0.60 -4.14
C LEU A 144 1.29 -1.49 -4.40
N LYS A 145 2.50 -1.04 -4.03
CA LYS A 145 3.75 -1.73 -4.32
C LYS A 145 3.75 -3.22 -3.92
N PRO A 146 3.30 -3.63 -2.73
CA PRO A 146 3.29 -5.06 -2.37
C PRO A 146 2.37 -5.91 -3.27
N ILE A 147 1.27 -5.33 -3.77
CA ILE A 147 0.37 -6.00 -4.73
C ILE A 147 1.07 -6.14 -6.09
N ASN A 148 1.73 -5.08 -6.54
CA ASN A 148 2.48 -5.08 -7.81
C ASN A 148 3.66 -6.06 -7.78
N GLU A 149 4.38 -6.15 -6.66
CA GLU A 149 5.47 -7.11 -6.48
C GLU A 149 4.97 -8.56 -6.56
N ALA A 150 3.79 -8.86 -5.99
CA ALA A 150 3.16 -10.17 -6.12
C ALA A 150 2.80 -10.48 -7.59
N LEU A 151 2.18 -9.54 -8.31
CA LEU A 151 1.86 -9.67 -9.74
C LEU A 151 3.10 -9.97 -10.60
N VAL A 152 4.18 -9.20 -10.38
CA VAL A 152 5.46 -9.40 -11.06
C VAL A 152 6.06 -10.75 -10.72
N ALA A 153 6.04 -11.16 -9.45
CA ALA A 153 6.56 -12.45 -9.03
C ALA A 153 5.79 -13.63 -9.66
N VAL A 154 4.46 -13.57 -9.70
CA VAL A 154 3.61 -14.57 -10.36
C VAL A 154 3.96 -14.70 -11.84
N SER A 155 4.11 -13.55 -12.52
CA SER A 155 4.46 -13.49 -13.94
C SER A 155 5.87 -14.06 -14.19
N ASN A 156 6.85 -13.67 -13.38
CA ASN A 156 8.23 -14.12 -13.50
C ASN A 156 8.36 -15.64 -13.34
N ILE A 157 7.60 -16.27 -12.44
CA ILE A 157 7.60 -17.74 -12.29
C ILE A 157 7.18 -18.41 -13.60
N LYS A 158 6.18 -17.90 -14.31
CA LYS A 158 5.81 -18.42 -15.65
C LYS A 158 6.94 -18.16 -16.65
N GLU A 159 7.39 -16.91 -16.74
CA GLU A 159 8.32 -16.45 -17.77
C GLU A 159 9.69 -17.13 -17.71
N SER A 160 10.19 -17.42 -16.50
CA SER A 160 11.45 -18.13 -16.29
C SER A 160 11.35 -19.64 -16.50
N ASN A 161 10.15 -20.20 -16.67
CA ASN A 161 9.92 -21.65 -16.72
C ASN A 161 9.16 -22.08 -17.98
N ARG A 162 9.45 -21.46 -19.13
CA ARG A 162 8.79 -21.71 -20.43
C ARG A 162 8.86 -23.16 -20.93
N GLY A 163 9.88 -23.92 -20.54
CA GLY A 163 10.02 -25.34 -20.87
C GLY A 163 9.35 -26.30 -19.89
N SER A 164 8.68 -25.79 -18.85
CA SER A 164 8.10 -26.62 -17.80
C SER A 164 6.92 -27.46 -18.31
N PRO A 165 6.79 -28.73 -17.87
CA PRO A 165 5.59 -29.54 -18.14
C PRO A 165 4.30 -28.91 -17.60
N VAL A 166 4.40 -28.04 -16.59
CA VAL A 166 3.26 -27.34 -16.00
C VAL A 166 3.08 -25.90 -16.54
N PHE A 167 3.69 -25.57 -17.69
CA PHE A 167 3.65 -24.21 -18.23
C PHE A 167 2.22 -23.70 -18.51
N VAL A 168 1.30 -24.58 -18.90
CA VAL A 168 -0.11 -24.19 -19.16
C VAL A 168 -0.84 -23.80 -17.87
N GLN A 169 -0.54 -24.48 -16.77
CA GLN A 169 -1.02 -24.19 -15.42
C GLN A 169 -0.46 -22.84 -14.97
N LEU A 170 0.85 -22.62 -15.16
CA LEU A 170 1.50 -21.35 -14.84
C LEU A 170 0.95 -20.19 -15.67
N SER A 171 0.57 -20.46 -16.92
CA SER A 171 -0.07 -19.49 -17.82
C SER A 171 -1.48 -19.12 -17.34
N ALA A 172 -2.29 -20.11 -16.94
CA ALA A 172 -3.63 -19.86 -16.41
C ALA A 172 -3.59 -18.94 -15.18
N VAL A 173 -2.64 -19.17 -14.27
CA VAL A 173 -2.48 -18.34 -13.08
C VAL A 173 -1.90 -16.98 -13.42
N ALA A 174 -0.88 -16.89 -14.27
CA ALA A 174 -0.25 -15.60 -14.60
C ALA A 174 -1.21 -14.65 -15.31
N GLU A 175 -1.92 -15.11 -16.34
CA GLU A 175 -2.88 -14.27 -17.06
C GLU A 175 -4.10 -13.95 -16.16
N GLY A 176 -4.51 -14.88 -15.31
CA GLY A 176 -5.56 -14.66 -14.32
C GLY A 176 -5.17 -13.73 -13.17
N SER A 177 -3.87 -13.64 -12.83
CA SER A 177 -3.37 -12.91 -11.66
C SER A 177 -3.65 -11.42 -11.71
N MET A 178 -3.90 -10.87 -12.92
CA MET A 178 -4.34 -9.50 -13.11
C MET A 178 -5.61 -9.15 -12.33
N VAL A 179 -6.37 -10.14 -11.86
CA VAL A 179 -7.45 -9.95 -10.90
C VAL A 179 -7.03 -9.10 -9.71
N LEU A 180 -5.78 -9.21 -9.23
CA LEU A 180 -5.27 -8.44 -8.09
C LEU A 180 -5.27 -6.92 -8.32
N ALA A 181 -5.37 -6.45 -9.56
CA ALA A 181 -5.45 -5.03 -9.88
C ALA A 181 -6.85 -4.42 -9.67
N TRP A 182 -7.88 -5.21 -9.32
CA TRP A 182 -9.26 -4.71 -9.16
C TRP A 182 -9.38 -3.52 -8.19
N VAL A 183 -8.53 -3.47 -7.16
CA VAL A 183 -8.50 -2.39 -6.15
C VAL A 183 -8.15 -1.01 -6.72
N THR A 184 -7.67 -0.96 -7.96
CA THR A 184 -7.31 0.28 -8.67
C THR A 184 -8.41 0.76 -9.64
N VAL A 185 -9.51 0.01 -9.75
CA VAL A 185 -10.61 0.31 -10.67
C VAL A 185 -11.67 1.15 -9.95
N ASP A 186 -11.99 2.33 -10.46
CA ASP A 186 -12.94 3.25 -9.82
C ASP A 186 -14.42 3.00 -10.21
N ASN A 187 -14.70 2.14 -11.20
CA ASN A 187 -16.08 1.89 -11.67
C ASN A 187 -16.31 0.42 -11.99
N ARG A 188 -17.28 -0.19 -11.29
CA ARG A 188 -17.66 -1.61 -11.44
C ARG A 188 -16.44 -2.56 -11.44
N PRO A 189 -15.63 -2.57 -10.36
CA PRO A 189 -14.39 -3.36 -10.30
C PRO A 189 -14.64 -4.86 -10.45
N TYR A 190 -15.84 -5.34 -10.11
CA TYR A 190 -16.22 -6.74 -10.33
C TYR A 190 -16.14 -7.15 -11.81
N LYS A 191 -16.31 -6.22 -12.78
CA LYS A 191 -16.11 -6.52 -14.20
C LYS A 191 -14.66 -6.86 -14.52
N HIS A 192 -13.72 -6.16 -13.88
CA HIS A 192 -12.30 -6.48 -14.01
C HIS A 192 -12.00 -7.89 -13.49
N VAL A 193 -12.69 -8.30 -12.41
CA VAL A 193 -12.59 -9.68 -11.89
C VAL A 193 -13.14 -10.69 -12.90
N ASP A 194 -14.31 -10.42 -13.50
CA ASP A 194 -14.93 -11.27 -14.52
C ASP A 194 -14.03 -11.42 -15.76
N ASP A 195 -13.44 -10.33 -16.25
CA ASP A 195 -12.53 -10.34 -17.40
C ASP A 195 -11.23 -11.10 -17.09
N SER A 196 -10.73 -10.96 -15.86
CA SER A 196 -9.55 -11.71 -15.38
C SER A 196 -9.85 -13.22 -15.29
N LEU A 197 -11.07 -13.61 -14.88
CA LEU A 197 -11.49 -15.01 -14.92
C LEU A 197 -11.52 -15.55 -16.35
N GLY A 198 -12.03 -14.77 -17.32
CA GLY A 198 -11.99 -15.15 -18.73
C GLY A 198 -10.56 -15.41 -19.23
N SER A 199 -9.61 -14.57 -18.78
CA SER A 199 -8.18 -14.72 -19.11
C SER A 199 -7.58 -15.99 -18.50
N ALA A 200 -7.89 -16.28 -17.23
CA ALA A 200 -7.50 -17.54 -16.59
C ALA A 200 -8.08 -18.76 -17.32
N GLN A 201 -9.34 -18.67 -17.75
CA GLN A 201 -10.06 -19.75 -18.41
C GLN A 201 -9.49 -20.14 -19.76
N PHE A 202 -8.90 -19.21 -20.50
CA PHE A 202 -8.29 -19.50 -21.79
C PHE A 202 -7.23 -20.61 -21.71
N PHE A 203 -6.39 -20.60 -20.67
CA PHE A 203 -5.40 -21.63 -20.41
C PHE A 203 -5.93 -22.73 -19.48
N GLY A 204 -6.68 -22.37 -18.43
CA GLY A 204 -7.21 -23.34 -17.47
C GLY A 204 -8.13 -24.38 -18.10
N ASN A 205 -8.92 -24.01 -19.12
CA ASN A 205 -9.77 -24.97 -19.84
C ASN A 205 -8.95 -25.99 -20.65
N ARG A 206 -7.73 -25.63 -21.07
CA ARG A 206 -6.80 -26.58 -21.68
C ARG A 206 -6.31 -27.59 -20.65
N VAL A 207 -5.93 -27.13 -19.45
CA VAL A 207 -5.55 -28.00 -18.33
C VAL A 207 -6.69 -28.96 -18.00
N LEU A 208 -7.93 -28.46 -17.85
CA LEU A 208 -9.11 -29.30 -17.60
C LEU A 208 -9.28 -30.38 -18.67
N LYS A 209 -9.15 -30.02 -19.95
CA LYS A 209 -9.26 -30.96 -21.07
C LYS A 209 -8.15 -32.02 -21.05
N GLU A 210 -6.94 -31.64 -20.68
CA GLU A 210 -5.78 -32.54 -20.68
C GLU A 210 -5.75 -33.48 -19.47
N GLN A 211 -6.29 -33.03 -18.32
CA GLN A 211 -6.20 -33.72 -17.03
C GLN A 211 -7.48 -34.44 -16.60
N LYS A 212 -8.63 -34.20 -17.25
CA LYS A 212 -9.93 -34.80 -16.87
C LYS A 212 -9.93 -36.31 -16.63
N ASP A 213 -9.12 -37.05 -17.38
CA ASP A 213 -9.04 -38.52 -17.32
C ASP A 213 -7.67 -39.00 -16.80
N LYS A 214 -6.84 -38.09 -16.25
CA LYS A 214 -5.46 -38.37 -15.82
C LYS A 214 -5.19 -37.98 -14.38
N ASP A 215 -5.60 -36.78 -14.00
CA ASP A 215 -5.27 -36.17 -12.72
C ASP A 215 -6.46 -35.35 -12.21
N ALA A 216 -7.28 -36.01 -11.40
CA ALA A 216 -8.46 -35.37 -10.80
C ALA A 216 -8.09 -34.22 -9.86
N GLN A 217 -6.90 -34.23 -9.27
CA GLN A 217 -6.45 -33.17 -8.36
C GLN A 217 -6.13 -31.90 -9.14
N GLN A 218 -5.58 -32.01 -10.36
CA GLN A 218 -5.43 -30.83 -11.23
C GLN A 218 -6.75 -30.28 -11.73
N VAL A 219 -7.74 -31.14 -11.99
CA VAL A 219 -9.10 -30.69 -12.31
C VAL A 219 -9.70 -29.92 -11.14
N GLU A 220 -9.57 -30.45 -9.93
CA GLU A 220 -10.02 -29.76 -8.71
C GLU A 220 -9.29 -28.42 -8.52
N TRP A 221 -7.98 -28.40 -8.74
CA TRP A 221 -7.13 -27.22 -8.63
C TRP A 221 -7.58 -26.08 -9.55
N VAL A 222 -7.84 -26.34 -10.83
CA VAL A 222 -8.32 -25.32 -11.77
C VAL A 222 -9.69 -24.80 -11.33
N ASN A 223 -10.60 -25.68 -10.91
CA ASN A 223 -11.92 -25.27 -10.46
C ASN A 223 -11.86 -24.44 -9.17
N ALA A 224 -10.99 -24.80 -8.23
CA ALA A 224 -10.73 -24.00 -7.03
C ALA A 224 -10.17 -22.63 -7.39
N PHE A 225 -9.25 -22.55 -8.37
CA PHE A 225 -8.74 -21.27 -8.85
C PHE A 225 -9.86 -20.42 -9.45
N TYR A 226 -10.72 -20.97 -10.31
CA TYR A 226 -11.88 -20.23 -10.85
C TYR A 226 -12.84 -19.76 -9.77
N GLN A 227 -13.03 -20.55 -8.71
CA GLN A 227 -13.92 -20.17 -7.62
C GLN A 227 -13.45 -18.91 -6.90
N VAL A 228 -12.13 -18.70 -6.77
CA VAL A 228 -11.56 -17.47 -6.20
C VAL A 228 -12.10 -16.22 -6.91
N PHE A 229 -12.19 -16.25 -8.24
CA PHE A 229 -12.70 -15.11 -9.01
C PHE A 229 -14.19 -14.90 -8.81
N ARG A 230 -14.99 -15.97 -8.75
CA ARG A 230 -16.45 -15.87 -8.59
C ARG A 230 -16.80 -15.27 -7.23
N ASP A 231 -16.20 -15.82 -6.17
CA ASP A 231 -16.45 -15.33 -4.81
C ASP A 231 -15.91 -13.91 -4.63
N LEU A 232 -14.76 -13.59 -5.24
CA LEU A 232 -14.24 -12.23 -5.25
C LEU A 232 -15.16 -11.27 -6.03
N ALA A 233 -15.71 -11.68 -7.17
CA ALA A 233 -16.62 -10.83 -7.94
C ALA A 233 -17.88 -10.51 -7.14
N ASP A 234 -18.45 -11.49 -6.43
CA ASP A 234 -19.60 -11.30 -5.55
C ASP A 234 -19.26 -10.35 -4.39
N TYR A 235 -18.14 -10.58 -3.70
CA TYR A 235 -17.62 -9.70 -2.65
C TYR A 235 -17.43 -8.25 -3.14
N VAL A 236 -16.77 -8.07 -4.29
CA VAL A 236 -16.50 -6.75 -4.86
C VAL A 236 -17.78 -6.05 -5.27
N LYS A 237 -18.77 -6.79 -5.79
CA LYS A 237 -20.07 -6.24 -6.17
C LYS A 237 -20.88 -5.78 -4.96
N GLN A 238 -20.79 -6.50 -3.84
CA GLN A 238 -21.45 -6.18 -2.59
C GLN A 238 -20.83 -4.96 -1.91
N HIS A 239 -19.50 -4.94 -1.77
CA HIS A 239 -18.80 -3.94 -0.93
C HIS A 239 -18.15 -2.80 -1.69
N PHE A 240 -17.77 -3.00 -2.96
CA PHE A 240 -17.02 -2.02 -3.77
C PHE A 240 -17.62 -1.80 -5.16
N PRO A 241 -18.95 -1.61 -5.31
CA PRO A 241 -19.59 -1.48 -6.62
C PRO A 241 -19.05 -0.29 -7.44
N ASN A 242 -18.53 0.75 -6.76
CA ASN A 242 -18.04 2.00 -7.34
C ASN A 242 -16.57 2.27 -6.96
N GLY A 243 -15.75 1.22 -6.90
CA GLY A 243 -14.34 1.34 -6.51
C GLY A 243 -14.13 1.36 -5.00
N ILE A 244 -12.87 1.53 -4.59
CA ILE A 244 -12.47 1.48 -3.18
C ILE A 244 -12.79 2.81 -2.48
N PRO A 245 -13.70 2.82 -1.49
CA PRO A 245 -13.93 4.00 -0.68
C PRO A 245 -12.74 4.26 0.25
N TRP A 246 -12.49 5.54 0.48
CA TRP A 246 -11.53 6.02 1.46
C TRP A 246 -12.28 6.81 2.54
N ASN A 247 -11.77 6.80 3.76
CA ASN A 247 -12.36 7.57 4.85
C ASN A 247 -12.08 9.07 4.68
N PRO A 248 -13.08 9.92 4.37
CA PRO A 248 -12.85 11.34 4.13
C PRO A 248 -12.41 12.10 5.39
N LYS A 249 -12.61 11.52 6.57
CA LYS A 249 -12.15 12.04 7.87
C LYS A 249 -10.94 11.28 8.40
N GLY A 250 -10.34 10.42 7.58
CA GLY A 250 -9.21 9.59 7.95
C GLY A 250 -7.90 10.37 8.06
N GLN A 251 -6.91 9.74 8.68
CA GLN A 251 -5.55 10.26 8.79
C GLN A 251 -4.84 10.20 7.41
N PRO A 252 -3.71 10.91 7.22
CA PRO A 252 -2.89 10.74 6.02
C PRO A 252 -2.52 9.28 5.80
N ALA A 253 -2.69 8.78 4.57
CA ALA A 253 -2.53 7.35 4.28
C ALA A 253 -1.13 6.80 4.64
N GLN A 254 -0.10 7.64 4.50
CA GLN A 254 1.27 7.30 4.90
C GLN A 254 1.40 7.06 6.42
N GLU A 255 0.69 7.82 7.24
CA GLU A 255 0.72 7.66 8.70
C GLU A 255 -0.03 6.38 9.13
N VAL A 256 -1.20 6.14 8.53
CA VAL A 256 -1.98 4.92 8.76
C VAL A 256 -1.17 3.69 8.38
N ALA A 257 -0.54 3.67 7.20
CA ALA A 257 0.28 2.55 6.75
C ALA A 257 1.43 2.24 7.73
N LYS A 258 2.12 3.29 8.22
CA LYS A 258 3.18 3.14 9.24
C LYS A 258 2.63 2.57 10.54
N SER A 259 1.49 3.06 11.02
CA SER A 259 0.87 2.61 12.27
C SER A 259 0.43 1.15 12.23
N LEU A 260 -0.13 0.70 11.11
CA LEU A 260 -0.58 -0.68 10.92
C LEU A 260 0.60 -1.63 10.77
N THR A 261 1.67 -1.20 10.11
CA THR A 261 2.90 -2.00 10.00
C THR A 261 3.55 -2.19 11.37
N ALA A 262 3.67 -1.11 12.17
CA ALA A 262 4.24 -1.18 13.51
C ALA A 262 3.42 -2.09 14.45
N SER A 263 2.09 -2.07 14.33
CA SER A 263 1.19 -2.92 15.12
C SER A 263 1.26 -4.40 14.73
N ALA A 264 1.62 -4.71 13.48
CA ALA A 264 1.80 -6.09 13.02
C ALA A 264 3.15 -6.70 13.43
N THR A 265 4.13 -5.86 13.79
CA THR A 265 5.48 -6.30 14.22
C THR A 265 5.66 -6.38 15.74
N ALA A 266 4.69 -5.88 16.51
CA ALA A 266 4.66 -5.91 17.98
C ALA A 266 3.94 -7.17 18.49
#